data_AF-A0A090Q2M3-F1
#
_entry.id   AF-A0A090Q2M3-F1
#
_cell.length_a   1.000
_cell.length_b   1.000
_cell.length_c   1.000
_cell.angle_alpha   90.00
_cell.angle_beta   90.00
_cell.angle_gamma   90.00
#
_symmetry.space_group_name_H-M   'P 1'
#
loop_
_entity.id
_entity.type
_entity.pdbx_description
1 polymer ?
#
loop_
_entity_poly.entity_id
_entity_poly.type
_entity_poly.pdbx_seq_one_letter_code
_entity_poly.pdbx_strand_id
1 'polypeptide(L)'
;MADQMLNNYLSTSVLDAGTNREDNTNGVLVTDKNYTNMEHKWDEAFGYLYGVDNALNPVLDVDSFLNKYLERTEGDADFTGIAQDIYDAFKLGRAAIVAGDYDLRDQQANIIREKVSTVIARMAVFYLIDGKETRGANPAAGLHDLSEGFGFIYSLQFTRQPNSEIPYFSKTEVDAFINTLLDGNGFWDLTDAEIDAMAADIASRFDFTVEEAHN
;
A
#
# COMPACT_ATOMS: atom_id res chain seq x y z
N MET A 1 4.21 5.82 4.75
CA MET A 1 3.24 6.33 3.75
C MET A 1 1.95 5.52 3.78
N ALA A 2 2.02 4.20 3.60
CA ALA A 2 0.85 3.30 3.70
C ALA A 2 0.04 3.49 4.99
N ASP A 3 0.69 3.58 6.16
CA ASP A 3 -0.01 3.80 7.43
C ASP A 3 -0.86 5.09 7.45
N GLN A 4 -0.24 6.21 7.07
CA GLN A 4 -0.94 7.49 7.03
C GLN A 4 -2.09 7.46 6.02
N MET A 5 -1.89 6.86 4.86
CA MET A 5 -2.94 6.77 3.84
C MET A 5 -4.10 5.84 4.26
N LEU A 6 -3.79 4.59 4.60
CA LEU A 6 -4.77 3.52 4.79
C LEU A 6 -5.40 3.51 6.19
N ASN A 7 -4.59 3.78 7.22
CA ASN A 7 -4.98 3.66 8.63
C ASN A 7 -5.39 4.98 9.26
N ASN A 8 -4.87 6.10 8.77
CA ASN A 8 -5.20 7.44 9.24
C ASN A 8 -6.23 8.13 8.32
N TYR A 9 -5.80 8.70 7.20
CA TYR A 9 -6.63 9.62 6.40
C TYR A 9 -7.87 8.99 5.74
N LEU A 10 -7.82 7.72 5.35
CA LEU A 10 -9.00 6.99 4.84
C LEU A 10 -9.88 6.38 5.94
N SER A 11 -9.51 6.52 7.22
CA SER A 11 -10.27 5.95 8.33
C SER A 11 -11.48 6.79 8.68
N THR A 12 -12.61 6.15 8.98
CA THR A 12 -13.80 6.84 9.51
C THR A 12 -13.52 7.53 10.84
N SER A 13 -12.58 7.03 11.64
CA SER A 13 -12.10 7.71 12.85
C SER A 13 -11.48 9.09 12.59
N VAL A 14 -11.09 9.38 11.34
CA VAL A 14 -10.50 10.65 10.90
C VAL A 14 -11.46 11.41 10.00
N LEU A 15 -12.06 10.74 9.02
CA LEU A 15 -13.03 11.32 8.09
C LEU A 15 -14.27 11.83 8.85
N ASP A 16 -14.79 11.05 9.79
CA ASP A 16 -16.01 11.39 10.56
C ASP A 16 -15.70 12.03 11.93
N ALA A 17 -14.43 12.36 12.19
CA ALA A 17 -14.01 12.97 13.46
C ALA A 17 -14.67 14.33 13.71
N GLY A 18 -15.16 14.56 14.93
CA GLY A 18 -15.75 15.85 15.30
C GLY A 18 -16.99 16.17 14.47
N THR A 19 -17.01 17.34 13.83
CA THR A 19 -18.12 17.81 12.99
C THR A 19 -17.94 17.51 11.51
N ASN A 20 -16.85 16.86 11.08
CA ASN A 20 -16.51 16.76 9.65
C ASN A 20 -17.64 16.22 8.76
N ARG A 21 -18.39 15.22 9.22
CA ARG A 21 -19.51 14.64 8.46
C ARG A 21 -20.70 15.60 8.38
N GLU A 22 -21.03 16.26 9.49
CA GLU A 22 -22.10 17.27 9.52
C GLU A 22 -21.72 18.48 8.67
N ASP A 23 -20.50 18.99 8.83
CA ASP A 23 -19.94 20.09 8.05
C ASP A 23 -19.94 19.75 6.57
N ASN A 24 -19.52 18.54 6.19
CA ASN A 24 -19.53 18.11 4.80
C ASN A 24 -20.95 18.03 4.22
N THR A 25 -21.90 17.43 4.94
CA THR A 25 -23.30 17.36 4.52
C THR A 25 -23.93 18.75 4.37
N ASN A 26 -23.56 19.69 5.24
CA ASN A 26 -24.09 21.05 5.23
C ASN A 26 -23.28 22.01 4.33
N GLY A 27 -22.23 21.54 3.66
CA GLY A 27 -21.36 22.36 2.81
C GLY A 27 -20.57 23.43 3.58
N VAL A 28 -20.28 23.19 4.86
CA VAL A 28 -19.47 24.08 5.70
C VAL A 28 -18.01 23.94 5.32
N LEU A 29 -17.46 25.01 4.74
CA LEU A 29 -16.08 25.08 4.31
C LEU A 29 -15.16 25.43 5.49
N VAL A 30 -13.93 24.95 5.42
CA VAL A 30 -12.85 25.43 6.30
C VAL A 30 -12.63 26.93 6.02
N THR A 31 -12.42 27.73 7.07
CA THR A 31 -12.22 29.18 6.95
C THR A 31 -11.12 29.50 5.93
N ASP A 32 -11.43 30.40 4.99
CA ASP A 32 -10.56 30.82 3.88
C ASP A 32 -10.14 29.69 2.92
N LYS A 33 -10.88 28.57 2.88
CA LYS A 33 -10.67 27.45 1.96
C LYS A 33 -11.91 27.20 1.10
N ASN A 34 -11.70 26.46 0.02
CA ASN A 34 -12.73 26.05 -0.93
C ASN A 34 -13.11 24.55 -0.79
N TYR A 35 -12.81 23.97 0.37
CA TYR A 35 -13.07 22.57 0.68
C TYR A 35 -13.62 22.41 2.12
N THR A 36 -14.31 21.31 2.37
CA THR A 36 -14.65 20.85 3.72
C THR A 36 -13.45 20.12 4.33
N ASN A 37 -13.45 19.93 5.65
CA ASN A 37 -12.35 19.22 6.31
C ASN A 37 -12.27 17.73 5.89
N MET A 38 -13.41 17.09 5.58
CA MET A 38 -13.44 15.70 5.11
C MET A 38 -12.83 15.57 3.72
N GLU A 39 -13.18 16.50 2.82
CA GLU A 39 -12.61 16.58 1.48
C GLU A 39 -11.09 16.71 1.53
N HIS A 40 -10.58 17.62 2.38
CA HIS A 40 -9.14 17.82 2.51
C HIS A 40 -8.42 16.57 2.99
N LYS A 41 -8.96 15.86 3.98
CA LYS A 41 -8.38 14.61 4.51
C LYS A 41 -8.35 13.50 3.47
N TRP A 42 -9.39 13.40 2.64
CA TRP A 42 -9.40 12.46 1.52
C TRP A 42 -8.31 12.82 0.49
N ASP A 43 -8.15 14.11 0.19
CA ASP A 43 -7.12 14.61 -0.72
C ASP A 43 -5.70 14.43 -0.13
N GLU A 44 -5.53 14.48 1.19
CA GLU A 44 -4.27 14.13 1.87
C GLU A 44 -3.92 12.65 1.70
N ALA A 45 -4.90 11.75 1.80
CA ALA A 45 -4.68 10.33 1.49
C ALA A 45 -4.21 10.13 0.04
N PHE A 46 -4.87 10.79 -0.92
CA PHE A 46 -4.46 10.79 -2.33
C PHE A 46 -3.03 11.30 -2.51
N GLY A 47 -2.66 12.36 -1.80
CA GLY A 47 -1.33 12.95 -1.85
C GLY A 47 -0.19 12.01 -1.44
N TYR A 48 -0.44 11.02 -0.56
CA TYR A 48 0.59 10.03 -0.22
C TYR A 48 0.94 9.08 -1.37
N LEU A 49 0.12 8.98 -2.40
CA LEU A 49 0.38 8.14 -3.56
C LEU A 49 0.61 8.95 -4.84
N TYR A 50 0.05 10.16 -4.96
CA TYR A 50 0.09 10.95 -6.18
C TYR A 50 0.50 12.42 -5.96
N GLY A 51 0.91 12.82 -4.75
CA GLY A 51 1.12 14.24 -4.39
C GLY A 51 2.28 14.93 -5.13
N VAL A 52 3.17 14.15 -5.73
CA VAL A 52 4.28 14.59 -6.60
C VAL A 52 3.99 14.36 -8.09
N ASP A 53 2.85 13.76 -8.40
CA ASP A 53 2.38 13.43 -9.74
C ASP A 53 1.36 14.46 -10.26
N ASN A 54 0.98 14.34 -11.52
CA ASN A 54 -0.17 15.03 -12.07
C ASN A 54 -1.45 14.44 -11.49
N ALA A 55 -2.00 15.13 -10.50
CA ALA A 55 -3.23 14.73 -9.81
C ALA A 55 -4.45 14.51 -10.72
N LEU A 56 -4.49 15.08 -11.92
CA LEU A 56 -5.60 14.93 -12.87
C LEU A 56 -5.36 13.81 -13.89
N ASN A 57 -4.09 13.47 -14.14
CA ASN A 57 -3.70 12.44 -15.08
C ASN A 57 -2.38 11.80 -14.63
N PRO A 58 -2.42 10.89 -13.63
CA PRO A 58 -1.22 10.30 -13.04
C PRO A 58 -0.35 9.64 -14.11
N VAL A 59 0.94 9.93 -14.09
CA VAL A 59 1.92 9.34 -15.02
C VAL A 59 2.61 8.13 -14.40
N LEU A 60 2.57 7.99 -13.07
CA LEU A 60 3.33 7.03 -12.26
C LEU A 60 4.87 7.14 -12.44
N ASP A 61 5.64 6.54 -11.52
CA ASP A 61 7.12 6.62 -11.46
C ASP A 61 7.70 8.05 -11.50
N VAL A 62 6.96 8.99 -10.91
CA VAL A 62 7.38 10.40 -10.79
C VAL A 62 7.99 10.71 -9.40
N ASP A 63 8.14 9.69 -8.56
CA ASP A 63 8.87 9.75 -7.29
C ASP A 63 9.70 8.49 -7.00
N SER A 64 10.31 8.47 -5.81
CA SER A 64 11.04 7.31 -5.29
C SER A 64 10.30 6.61 -4.15
N PHE A 65 8.97 6.76 -4.11
CA PHE A 65 8.11 6.27 -3.04
C PHE A 65 7.11 5.24 -3.59
N LEU A 66 5.94 5.11 -2.96
CA LEU A 66 4.95 4.07 -3.28
C LEU A 66 4.43 4.15 -4.73
N ASN A 67 4.46 5.33 -5.35
CA ASN A 67 4.01 5.55 -6.73
C ASN A 67 4.88 4.81 -7.76
N LYS A 68 6.21 4.81 -7.57
CA LYS A 68 7.15 3.99 -8.35
C LYS A 68 6.82 2.50 -8.27
N TYR A 69 6.49 2.01 -7.08
CA TYR A 69 6.18 0.58 -6.91
C TYR A 69 4.80 0.22 -7.44
N LEU A 70 3.88 1.18 -7.48
CA LEU A 70 2.62 1.03 -8.20
C LEU A 70 2.85 0.90 -9.71
N GLU A 71 3.74 1.71 -10.30
CA GLU A 71 4.14 1.57 -11.72
C GLU A 71 4.71 0.18 -11.99
N ARG A 72 5.66 -0.26 -11.17
CA ARG A 72 6.27 -1.58 -11.33
C ARG A 72 5.26 -2.71 -11.21
N THR A 73 4.28 -2.57 -10.32
CA THR A 73 3.21 -3.56 -10.18
C THR A 73 2.27 -3.51 -11.39
N GLU A 74 1.89 -2.33 -11.87
CA GLU A 74 1.05 -2.17 -13.07
C GLU A 74 1.72 -2.75 -14.34
N GLY A 75 3.05 -2.67 -14.43
CA GLY A 75 3.85 -3.22 -15.53
C GLY A 75 3.87 -4.76 -15.59
N ASP A 76 3.43 -5.43 -14.54
CA ASP A 76 3.26 -6.88 -14.49
C ASP A 76 1.89 -7.28 -15.07
N ALA A 77 1.88 -8.27 -15.96
CA ALA A 77 0.68 -8.73 -16.63
C ALA A 77 -0.37 -9.31 -15.66
N ASP A 78 0.07 -9.85 -14.52
CA ASP A 78 -0.82 -10.44 -13.52
C ASP A 78 -1.51 -9.38 -12.64
N PHE A 79 -1.02 -8.13 -12.68
CA PHE A 79 -1.54 -7.02 -11.88
C PHE A 79 -1.99 -5.80 -12.70
N THR A 80 -1.95 -5.90 -14.03
CA THR A 80 -2.40 -4.83 -14.94
C THR A 80 -3.82 -4.34 -14.58
N GLY A 81 -3.99 -3.03 -14.51
CA GLY A 81 -5.24 -2.35 -14.14
C GLY A 81 -5.29 -1.90 -12.67
N ILE A 82 -4.39 -2.36 -11.81
CA ILE A 82 -4.37 -1.99 -10.39
C ILE A 82 -4.20 -0.48 -10.18
N ALA A 83 -3.41 0.19 -11.02
CA ALA A 83 -3.22 1.63 -10.92
C ALA A 83 -4.50 2.40 -11.27
N GLN A 84 -5.23 1.95 -12.30
CA GLN A 84 -6.50 2.54 -12.69
C GLN A 84 -7.57 2.31 -11.63
N ASP A 85 -7.66 1.10 -11.07
CA ASP A 85 -8.58 0.76 -9.98
C ASP A 85 -8.39 1.67 -8.76
N ILE A 86 -7.15 1.89 -8.33
CA ILE A 86 -6.83 2.77 -7.20
C ILE A 86 -7.22 4.22 -7.52
N TYR A 87 -6.86 4.72 -8.71
CA TYR A 87 -7.15 6.10 -9.11
C TYR A 87 -8.64 6.37 -9.21
N ASP A 88 -9.40 5.45 -9.82
CA ASP A 88 -10.86 5.58 -9.95
C ASP A 88 -11.55 5.48 -8.60
N ALA A 89 -11.06 4.64 -7.68
CA ALA A 89 -11.58 4.59 -6.31
C ALA A 89 -11.36 5.92 -5.58
N PHE A 90 -10.18 6.54 -5.69
CA PHE A 90 -9.95 7.87 -5.11
C PHE A 90 -10.90 8.93 -5.69
N LYS A 91 -11.09 8.95 -7.01
CA LYS A 91 -11.98 9.91 -7.68
C LYS A 91 -13.44 9.69 -7.30
N LEU A 92 -13.91 8.46 -7.35
CA LEU A 92 -15.29 8.13 -7.02
C LEU A 92 -15.58 8.38 -5.55
N GLY A 93 -14.65 8.06 -4.65
CA GLY A 93 -14.80 8.35 -3.22
C GLY A 93 -14.81 9.85 -2.94
N ARG A 94 -13.97 10.63 -3.64
CA ARG A 94 -14.01 12.10 -3.55
C ARG A 94 -15.32 12.69 -4.03
N ALA A 95 -15.87 12.17 -5.14
CA ALA A 95 -17.18 12.57 -5.66
C ALA A 95 -18.33 12.17 -4.71
N ALA A 96 -18.24 10.98 -4.10
CA ALA A 96 -19.18 10.50 -3.10
C ALA A 96 -19.21 11.42 -1.87
N ILE A 97 -18.04 11.89 -1.41
CA ILE A 97 -17.94 12.90 -0.34
C ILE A 97 -18.70 14.18 -0.73
N VAL A 98 -18.49 14.72 -1.94
CA VAL A 98 -19.24 15.92 -2.41
C VAL A 98 -20.74 15.68 -2.40
N ALA A 99 -21.18 14.49 -2.81
CA ALA A 99 -22.59 14.12 -2.87
C ALA A 99 -23.20 13.76 -1.51
N GLY A 100 -22.39 13.64 -0.44
CA GLY A 100 -22.82 13.15 0.86
C GLY A 100 -23.12 11.65 0.90
N ASP A 101 -22.66 10.88 -0.08
CA ASP A 101 -22.80 9.42 -0.16
C ASP A 101 -21.66 8.73 0.60
N TYR A 102 -21.81 8.66 1.92
CA TYR A 102 -20.77 8.13 2.80
C TYR A 102 -20.62 6.61 2.72
N ASP A 103 -21.67 5.90 2.31
CA ASP A 103 -21.59 4.45 2.11
C ASP A 103 -20.73 4.14 0.87
N LEU A 104 -20.92 4.89 -0.23
CA LEU A 104 -20.07 4.76 -1.41
C LEU A 104 -18.63 5.20 -1.12
N ARG A 105 -18.42 6.29 -0.37
CA ARG A 105 -17.08 6.71 0.11
C ARG A 105 -16.36 5.56 0.82
N ASP A 106 -17.02 4.89 1.76
CA ASP A 106 -16.43 3.81 2.55
C ASP A 106 -16.11 2.59 1.68
N GLN A 107 -16.97 2.27 0.70
CA GLN A 107 -16.68 1.24 -0.30
C GLN A 107 -15.42 1.56 -1.10
N GLN A 108 -15.23 2.81 -1.55
CA GLN A 108 -14.03 3.20 -2.28
C GLN A 108 -12.78 3.18 -1.40
N ALA A 109 -12.88 3.59 -0.13
CA ALA A 109 -11.78 3.50 0.82
C ALA A 109 -11.30 2.05 1.02
N ASN A 110 -12.22 1.08 0.97
CA ASN A 110 -11.89 -0.34 1.07
C ASN A 110 -11.19 -0.88 -0.18
N ILE A 111 -11.60 -0.45 -1.38
CA ILE A 111 -10.89 -0.80 -2.63
C ILE A 111 -9.44 -0.29 -2.57
N ILE A 112 -9.24 0.96 -2.14
CA ILE A 112 -7.90 1.54 -2.02
C ILE A 112 -7.05 0.74 -1.01
N ARG A 113 -7.62 0.38 0.15
CA ARG A 113 -6.94 -0.44 1.16
C ARG A 113 -6.50 -1.79 0.63
N GLU A 114 -7.37 -2.49 -0.08
CA GLU A 114 -7.08 -3.77 -0.69
C GLU A 114 -5.92 -3.65 -1.68
N LYS A 115 -6.10 -2.82 -2.71
CA LYS A 115 -5.18 -2.74 -3.85
C LYS A 115 -3.81 -2.22 -3.45
N VAL A 116 -3.75 -1.19 -2.59
CA VAL A 116 -2.45 -0.72 -2.08
C VAL A 116 -1.77 -1.77 -1.20
N SER A 117 -2.53 -2.51 -0.39
CA SER A 117 -1.94 -3.61 0.39
C SER A 117 -1.38 -4.70 -0.51
N THR A 118 -2.05 -5.00 -1.63
CA THR A 118 -1.56 -5.92 -2.67
C THR A 118 -0.23 -5.45 -3.26
N VAL A 119 -0.09 -4.16 -3.62
CA VAL A 119 1.19 -3.61 -4.12
C VAL A 119 2.33 -3.86 -3.11
N ILE A 120 2.09 -3.58 -1.83
CA ILE A 120 3.11 -3.77 -0.77
C ILE A 120 3.49 -5.25 -0.63
N ALA A 121 2.50 -6.14 -0.63
CA ALA A 121 2.73 -7.58 -0.48
C ALA A 121 3.42 -8.19 -1.70
N ARG A 122 3.01 -7.80 -2.91
CA ARG A 122 3.65 -8.21 -4.16
C ARG A 122 5.11 -7.80 -4.18
N MET A 123 5.42 -6.55 -3.83
CA MET A 123 6.81 -6.10 -3.77
C MET A 123 7.63 -6.80 -2.68
N ALA A 124 7.04 -7.14 -1.53
CA ALA A 124 7.72 -7.96 -0.52
C ALA A 124 8.13 -9.32 -1.09
N VAL A 125 7.22 -10.01 -1.79
CA VAL A 125 7.49 -11.30 -2.44
C VAL A 125 8.50 -11.15 -3.57
N PHE A 126 8.31 -10.19 -4.46
CA PHE A 126 9.21 -9.91 -5.58
C PHE A 126 10.66 -9.81 -5.12
N TYR A 127 10.95 -8.94 -4.15
CA TYR A 127 12.31 -8.67 -3.70
C TYR A 127 12.94 -9.80 -2.88
N LEU A 128 12.12 -10.60 -2.19
CA LEU A 128 12.58 -11.83 -1.55
C LEU A 128 13.10 -12.82 -2.60
N ILE A 129 12.31 -13.07 -3.65
CA ILE A 129 12.66 -14.05 -4.69
C ILE A 129 13.79 -13.54 -5.58
N ASP A 130 13.75 -12.28 -6.03
CA ASP A 130 14.80 -11.69 -6.87
C ASP A 130 16.15 -11.66 -6.13
N GLY A 131 16.13 -11.29 -4.85
CA GLY A 131 17.31 -11.32 -3.99
C GLY A 131 17.90 -12.72 -3.81
N LYS A 132 17.05 -13.75 -3.66
CA LYS A 132 17.44 -15.16 -3.59
C LYS A 132 18.12 -15.61 -4.88
N GLU A 133 17.55 -15.30 -6.04
CA GLU A 133 18.04 -15.74 -7.34
C GLU A 133 19.31 -15.01 -7.76
N THR A 134 19.44 -13.73 -7.40
CA THR A 134 20.55 -12.86 -7.82
C THR A 134 21.79 -13.01 -6.94
N ARG A 135 21.65 -13.24 -5.63
CA ARG A 135 22.78 -13.17 -4.67
C ARG A 135 23.92 -14.16 -4.93
N GLY A 136 23.67 -15.28 -5.60
CA GLY A 136 24.71 -16.25 -5.95
C GLY A 136 25.67 -15.75 -7.04
N ALA A 137 25.13 -15.09 -8.08
CA ALA A 137 25.91 -14.56 -9.20
C ALA A 137 26.42 -13.14 -8.92
N ASN A 138 25.63 -12.32 -8.24
CA ASN A 138 25.97 -10.96 -7.88
C ASN A 138 25.50 -10.68 -6.43
N PRO A 139 26.36 -10.96 -5.44
CA PRO A 139 26.01 -10.73 -4.03
C PRO A 139 25.60 -9.28 -3.73
N ALA A 140 26.21 -8.30 -4.37
CA ALA A 140 25.88 -6.89 -4.13
C ALA A 140 24.45 -6.55 -4.59
N ALA A 141 24.03 -7.07 -5.75
CA ALA A 141 22.67 -6.88 -6.24
C ALA A 141 21.66 -7.69 -5.41
N GLY A 142 21.92 -8.98 -5.15
CA GLY A 142 20.97 -9.78 -4.37
C GLY A 142 20.79 -9.27 -2.93
N LEU A 143 21.84 -8.73 -2.30
CA LEU A 143 21.71 -8.08 -0.98
C LEU A 143 20.99 -6.72 -1.05
N HIS A 144 21.09 -6.01 -2.18
CA HIS A 144 20.29 -4.81 -2.42
C HIS A 144 18.80 -5.16 -2.48
N ASP A 145 18.43 -6.17 -3.26
CA ASP A 145 17.04 -6.61 -3.41
C ASP A 145 16.48 -7.13 -2.07
N LEU A 146 17.23 -7.96 -1.33
CA LEU A 146 16.82 -8.38 0.02
C LEU A 146 16.65 -7.20 0.99
N SER A 147 17.45 -6.15 0.84
CA SER A 147 17.30 -4.91 1.63
C SER A 147 16.02 -4.16 1.29
N GLU A 148 15.61 -4.10 0.01
CA GLU A 148 14.32 -3.56 -0.39
C GLU A 148 13.17 -4.44 0.15
N GLY A 149 13.30 -5.77 0.04
CA GLY A 149 12.34 -6.75 0.57
C GLY A 149 12.10 -6.60 2.07
N PHE A 150 13.15 -6.34 2.86
CA PHE A 150 13.03 -6.00 4.28
C PHE A 150 12.10 -4.81 4.53
N GLY A 151 12.24 -3.74 3.75
CA GLY A 151 11.40 -2.55 3.88
C GLY A 151 9.93 -2.82 3.57
N PHE A 152 9.65 -3.66 2.57
CA PHE A 152 8.29 -4.08 2.25
C PHE A 152 7.70 -5.02 3.29
N ILE A 153 8.48 -5.97 3.80
CA ILE A 153 8.07 -6.84 4.92
C ILE A 153 7.72 -6.00 6.14
N TYR A 154 8.57 -5.03 6.50
CA TYR A 154 8.26 -4.10 7.58
C TYR A 154 6.96 -3.34 7.33
N SER A 155 6.66 -3.00 6.07
CA SER A 155 5.46 -2.28 5.68
C SER A 155 4.17 -3.11 5.76
N LEU A 156 4.25 -4.44 5.79
CA LEU A 156 3.08 -5.33 5.87
C LEU A 156 2.21 -5.04 7.09
N GLN A 157 2.79 -4.60 8.21
CA GLN A 157 2.04 -4.27 9.43
C GLN A 157 1.14 -3.02 9.29
N PHE A 158 1.33 -2.25 8.21
CA PHE A 158 0.54 -1.05 7.92
C PHE A 158 -0.44 -1.25 6.75
N THR A 159 -0.48 -2.45 6.17
CA THR A 159 -1.56 -2.85 5.26
C THR A 159 -2.89 -2.85 6.01
N ARG A 160 -4.02 -2.89 5.29
CA ARG A 160 -5.33 -2.92 5.94
C ARG A 160 -6.29 -3.82 5.17
N GLN A 161 -6.85 -4.80 5.85
CA GLN A 161 -7.89 -5.64 5.29
C GLN A 161 -9.15 -4.79 5.01
N PRO A 162 -9.83 -5.00 3.86
CA PRO A 162 -11.09 -4.33 3.56
C PRO A 162 -12.12 -4.54 4.67
N ASN A 163 -12.90 -3.51 5.00
CA ASN A 163 -13.93 -3.56 6.04
C ASN A 163 -13.41 -3.94 7.45
N SER A 164 -12.13 -3.71 7.73
CA SER A 164 -11.50 -4.07 9.01
C SER A 164 -10.52 -2.98 9.47
N GLU A 165 -10.19 -2.98 10.75
CA GLU A 165 -9.06 -2.21 11.32
C GLU A 165 -7.78 -3.07 11.41
N ILE A 166 -7.84 -4.32 10.95
CA ILE A 166 -6.79 -5.31 11.10
C ILE A 166 -5.87 -5.29 9.86
N PRO A 167 -4.54 -5.27 10.03
CA PRO A 167 -3.61 -5.44 8.92
C PRO A 167 -3.58 -6.88 8.42
N TYR A 168 -3.03 -7.13 7.21
CA TYR A 168 -2.84 -8.50 6.73
C TYR A 168 -1.83 -9.29 7.57
N PHE A 169 -0.86 -8.58 8.15
CA PHE A 169 0.13 -9.12 9.08
C PHE A 169 0.16 -8.28 10.35
N SER A 170 0.12 -8.94 11.50
CA SER A 170 0.35 -8.28 12.78
C SER A 170 1.81 -7.86 12.92
N LYS A 171 2.08 -6.91 13.82
CA LYS A 171 3.46 -6.54 14.17
C LYS A 171 4.28 -7.76 14.60
N THR A 172 3.71 -8.68 15.38
CA THR A 172 4.41 -9.87 15.86
C THR A 172 4.84 -10.79 14.71
N GLU A 173 3.99 -10.96 13.69
CA GLU A 173 4.33 -11.75 12.50
C GLU A 173 5.41 -11.07 11.66
N VAL A 174 5.29 -9.75 11.47
CA VAL A 174 6.33 -8.96 10.78
C VAL A 174 7.65 -9.04 11.54
N ASP A 175 7.65 -8.86 12.86
CA ASP A 175 8.85 -9.00 13.69
C ASP A 175 9.47 -10.40 13.56
N ALA A 176 8.65 -11.45 13.42
CA ALA A 176 9.14 -12.80 13.19
C ALA A 176 9.89 -12.92 11.85
N PHE A 177 9.34 -12.37 10.76
CA PHE A 177 10.05 -12.32 9.47
C PHE A 177 11.34 -11.50 9.56
N ILE A 178 11.29 -10.33 10.18
CA ILE A 178 12.47 -9.47 10.37
C ILE A 178 13.55 -10.18 11.20
N ASN A 179 13.17 -10.93 12.23
CA ASN A 179 14.12 -11.71 13.02
C ASN A 179 14.76 -12.82 12.18
N THR A 180 14.01 -13.52 11.33
CA THR A 180 14.57 -14.50 10.37
C THR A 180 15.58 -13.85 9.42
N LEU A 181 15.24 -12.68 8.86
CA LEU A 181 16.13 -11.94 7.95
C LEU A 181 17.43 -11.46 8.59
N LEU A 182 17.41 -11.24 9.91
CA LEU A 182 18.54 -10.71 10.69
C LEU A 182 19.25 -11.77 11.53
N ASP A 183 18.81 -13.03 11.51
CA ASP A 183 19.44 -14.09 12.30
C ASP A 183 20.89 -14.33 11.86
N GLY A 184 21.75 -14.70 12.80
CA GLY A 184 23.18 -14.89 12.53
C GLY A 184 23.85 -13.65 11.93
N ASN A 185 24.48 -13.81 10.77
CA ASN A 185 25.08 -12.74 9.98
C ASN A 185 24.08 -12.08 8.99
N GLY A 186 22.79 -12.11 9.31
CA GLY A 186 21.70 -11.55 8.52
C GLY A 186 21.55 -12.22 7.16
N PHE A 187 21.37 -11.43 6.10
CA PHE A 187 21.16 -11.92 4.73
C PHE A 187 22.24 -12.87 4.21
N TRP A 188 23.44 -12.89 4.80
CA TRP A 188 24.51 -13.81 4.44
C TRP A 188 24.25 -15.25 4.90
N ASP A 189 23.56 -15.42 6.02
CA ASP A 189 23.24 -16.73 6.58
C ASP A 189 21.80 -17.17 6.23
N LEU A 190 20.96 -16.23 5.75
CA LEU A 190 19.60 -16.48 5.30
C LEU A 190 19.53 -17.55 4.20
N THR A 191 18.76 -18.61 4.42
CA THR A 191 18.64 -19.74 3.49
C THR A 191 17.55 -19.51 2.43
N ASP A 192 17.69 -20.16 1.28
CA ASP A 192 16.66 -20.14 0.22
C ASP A 192 15.30 -20.64 0.73
N ALA A 193 15.32 -21.66 1.60
CA ALA A 193 14.10 -22.23 2.17
C ALA A 193 13.37 -21.26 3.11
N GLU A 194 14.10 -20.44 3.88
CA GLU A 194 13.50 -19.38 4.71
C GLU A 194 12.88 -18.29 3.85
N ILE A 195 13.55 -17.90 2.76
CA ILE A 195 13.02 -16.93 1.81
C ILE A 195 11.74 -17.46 1.16
N ASP A 196 11.75 -18.69 0.67
CA ASP A 196 10.60 -19.33 0.03
C ASP A 196 9.41 -19.47 1.00
N ALA A 197 9.68 -19.81 2.26
CA ALA A 197 8.65 -19.89 3.29
C ALA A 197 8.01 -18.54 3.59
N MET A 198 8.80 -17.46 3.70
CA MET A 198 8.28 -16.11 3.90
C MET A 198 7.47 -15.63 2.69
N ALA A 199 7.98 -15.83 1.48
CA ALA A 199 7.28 -15.47 0.25
C ALA A 199 5.93 -16.20 0.13
N ALA A 200 5.89 -17.50 0.44
CA ALA A 200 4.67 -18.28 0.42
C ALA A 200 3.66 -17.86 1.50
N ASP A 201 4.11 -17.56 2.73
CA ASP A 201 3.22 -17.06 3.80
C ASP A 201 2.61 -15.70 3.41
N ILE A 202 3.42 -14.79 2.85
CA ILE A 202 2.94 -13.49 2.34
C ILE A 202 1.90 -13.70 1.24
N ALA A 203 2.23 -14.43 0.18
CA ALA A 203 1.32 -14.66 -0.94
C ALA A 203 0.01 -15.33 -0.49
N SER A 204 0.05 -16.24 0.50
CA SER A 204 -1.13 -16.98 0.96
C SER A 204 -2.28 -16.12 1.52
N ARG A 205 -2.01 -14.84 1.87
CA ARG A 205 -3.02 -13.90 2.38
C ARG A 205 -3.57 -12.94 1.32
N PHE A 206 -3.05 -13.01 0.10
CA PHE A 206 -3.44 -12.15 -1.02
C PHE A 206 -3.91 -13.00 -2.21
N ASP A 207 -4.57 -12.36 -3.15
CA ASP A 207 -5.08 -13.00 -4.37
C ASP A 207 -3.99 -13.05 -5.46
N PHE A 208 -2.84 -13.62 -5.13
CA PHE A 208 -1.75 -13.90 -6.06
C PHE A 208 -0.85 -15.03 -5.54
N THR A 209 -0.10 -15.65 -6.44
CA THR A 209 0.92 -16.67 -6.17
C THR A 209 2.32 -16.05 -6.12
N VAL A 210 3.28 -16.80 -5.57
CA VAL A 210 4.69 -16.37 -5.58
C VAL A 210 5.22 -16.20 -7.01
N GLU A 211 4.75 -17.03 -7.94
CA GLU A 211 5.12 -16.95 -9.36
C GLU A 211 4.59 -15.67 -10.01
N GLU A 212 3.29 -15.38 -9.86
CA GLU A 212 2.69 -14.13 -10.35
C GLU A 212 3.38 -12.90 -9.75
N ALA A 213 3.72 -12.92 -8.46
CA ALA A 213 4.38 -11.78 -7.81
C ALA A 213 5.84 -11.51 -8.24
N HIS A 214 6.51 -12.46 -8.91
CA HIS A 214 7.92 -12.35 -9.32
C HIS A 214 8.10 -12.11 -10.84
N ASN A 215 7.01 -12.01 -11.60
CA ASN A 215 7.06 -11.76 -13.04
C ASN A 215 7.61 -10.37 -13.42
#